data_AF-X0VJ66-F1
#
_entry.id   AF-X0VJ66-F1
#
_cell.length_a   1.000
_cell.length_b   1.000
_cell.length_c   1.000
_cell.angle_alpha   90.00
_cell.angle_beta   90.00
_cell.angle_gamma   90.00
#
_symmetry.space_group_name_H-M   'P 1'
#
loop_
_entity.id
_entity.type
_entity.pdbx_description
1 polymer ?
#
loop_
_entity_poly.entity_id
_entity_poly.type
_entity_poly.pdbx_seq_one_letter_code
_entity_poly.pdbx_strand_id
1 'polypeptide(L)'
;MHLGIPRKKTGSIIAMAALYGMIAPPINVPVMIIGGGVDMPYVGFELPLLFASLPLAIVTTLFLGYQYVRKVNLEQILQDLPESQFGKHGIRLFLPIFVLIILMLATRLFPNKYTSLGMPLIFVISSITAFRSGKSFGFLRVAKKAISNAMPVMGILVGIGMFIQIMSLTGVRGFLIVKAVQLPSFWLYIGIIISLPLFGAISSYGASYVLGVPFLLALLGRNEIIVASGLTLIASLGDLMPPTALAGIFAAQVVDESNYFRI
;
A
#
# COMPACT_ATOMS: atom_id res chain seq x y z
N MET A 1 -14.60 -22.48 -4.29
CA MET A 1 -13.85 -21.70 -5.31
C MET A 1 -14.49 -21.95 -6.66
N HIS A 2 -15.45 -21.09 -7.03
CA HIS A 2 -16.30 -21.27 -8.21
C HIS A 2 -15.63 -20.95 -9.54
N LEU A 3 -14.49 -20.24 -9.51
CA LEU A 3 -13.73 -19.80 -10.69
C LEU A 3 -12.78 -20.86 -11.27
N GLY A 4 -12.59 -22.01 -10.60
CA GLY A 4 -11.69 -23.08 -11.04
C GLY A 4 -10.20 -22.86 -10.76
N ILE A 5 -9.82 -21.70 -10.23
CA ILE A 5 -8.43 -21.36 -9.88
C ILE A 5 -8.01 -22.13 -8.60
N PRO A 6 -6.83 -22.80 -8.60
CA PRO A 6 -6.31 -23.47 -7.41
C PRO A 6 -6.17 -22.52 -6.21
N ARG A 7 -6.41 -23.03 -4.99
CA ARG A 7 -6.37 -22.22 -3.75
C ARG A 7 -5.10 -21.40 -3.60
N LYS A 8 -3.95 -22.04 -3.83
CA LYS A 8 -2.62 -21.39 -3.76
C LYS A 8 -2.50 -20.22 -4.73
N LYS A 9 -2.90 -20.41 -5.99
CA LYS A 9 -2.85 -19.35 -7.02
C LYS A 9 -3.81 -18.21 -6.70
N THR A 10 -4.99 -18.51 -6.17
CA THR A 10 -5.92 -17.49 -5.66
C THR A 10 -5.29 -16.69 -4.53
N GLY A 11 -4.60 -17.35 -3.59
CA GLY A 11 -3.83 -16.69 -2.54
C GLY A 11 -2.75 -15.76 -3.11
N SER A 12 -1.97 -16.24 -4.09
CA SER A 12 -0.90 -15.43 -4.69
C SER A 12 -1.47 -14.22 -5.42
N ILE A 13 -2.61 -14.36 -6.10
CA ILE A 13 -3.31 -13.23 -6.75
C ILE A 13 -3.75 -12.21 -5.71
N ILE A 14 -4.34 -12.65 -4.59
CA ILE A 14 -4.77 -11.76 -3.50
C ILE A 14 -3.55 -11.03 -2.88
N ALA A 15 -2.46 -11.73 -2.62
CA ALA A 15 -1.24 -11.16 -2.05
C ALA A 15 -0.63 -10.09 -2.99
N MET A 16 -0.49 -10.42 -4.27
CA MET A 16 0.03 -9.48 -5.28
C MET A 16 -0.91 -8.29 -5.48
N ALA A 17 -2.23 -8.51 -5.51
CA ALA A 17 -3.22 -7.44 -5.62
C ALA A 17 -3.19 -6.51 -4.40
N ALA A 18 -2.98 -7.03 -3.19
CA ALA A 18 -2.83 -6.23 -1.98
C ALA A 18 -1.56 -5.36 -2.04
N LEU A 19 -0.45 -5.93 -2.52
CA LEU A 19 0.82 -5.22 -2.69
C LEU A 19 0.71 -4.09 -3.72
N TYR A 20 0.20 -4.37 -4.92
CA TYR A 20 0.01 -3.33 -5.94
C TYR A 20 -1.06 -2.31 -5.52
N GLY A 21 -2.08 -2.74 -4.78
CA GLY A 21 -3.10 -1.86 -4.21
C GLY A 21 -2.54 -0.88 -3.18
N MET A 22 -1.55 -1.28 -2.38
CA MET A 22 -0.86 -0.38 -1.44
C MET A 22 -0.07 0.72 -2.15
N ILE A 23 0.41 0.45 -3.36
CA ILE A 23 1.27 1.36 -4.14
C ILE A 23 0.44 2.27 -5.04
N ALA A 24 -0.75 1.81 -5.42
CA ALA A 24 -1.63 2.50 -6.34
C ALA A 24 -2.01 3.90 -5.84
N PRO A 25 -2.15 4.88 -6.75
CA PRO A 25 -2.66 6.20 -6.39
C PRO A 25 -4.09 6.10 -5.83
N PRO A 26 -4.52 7.07 -5.00
CA PRO A 26 -3.93 8.39 -4.82
C PRO A 26 -2.94 8.52 -3.66
N ILE A 27 -2.79 7.51 -2.80
CA ILE A 27 -2.00 7.57 -1.56
C ILE A 27 -1.02 6.42 -1.53
N ASN A 28 0.26 6.73 -1.39
CA ASN A 28 1.31 5.75 -1.19
C ASN A 28 2.15 6.19 0.02
N VAL A 29 1.91 5.55 1.15
CA VAL A 29 2.57 5.86 2.43
C VAL A 29 4.09 5.62 2.35
N PRO A 30 4.60 4.53 1.75
CA PRO A 30 6.04 4.37 1.48
C PRO A 30 6.67 5.57 0.76
N VAL A 31 6.02 6.12 -0.27
CA VAL A 31 6.58 7.27 -1.02
C VAL A 31 6.61 8.49 -0.13
N MET A 32 5.54 8.73 0.63
CA MET A 32 5.47 9.88 1.53
C MET A 32 6.54 9.80 2.63
N ILE A 33 6.85 8.60 3.12
CA ILE A 33 7.92 8.36 4.08
C ILE A 33 9.27 8.73 3.48
N ILE A 34 9.55 8.28 2.26
CA ILE A 34 10.80 8.63 1.56
C ILE A 34 10.86 10.14 1.31
N GLY A 35 9.78 10.72 0.77
CA GLY A 35 9.69 12.13 0.45
C GLY A 35 9.86 13.01 1.68
N GLY A 36 9.21 12.69 2.80
CA GLY A 36 9.39 13.39 4.08
C GLY A 36 10.81 13.25 4.66
N GLY A 37 11.57 12.23 4.27
CA GLY A 37 12.96 12.07 4.67
C GLY A 37 13.96 12.90 3.86
N VAL A 38 13.56 13.41 2.69
CA VAL A 38 14.36 14.28 1.81
C VAL A 38 13.71 15.65 1.57
N ASP A 39 12.68 15.99 2.35
CA ASP A 39 11.86 17.21 2.22
C ASP A 39 11.23 17.42 0.83
N MET A 40 10.89 16.33 0.15
CA MET A 40 10.22 16.34 -1.15
C MET A 40 8.69 16.31 -0.99
N PRO A 41 7.94 17.23 -1.63
CA PRO A 41 6.48 17.23 -1.55
C PRO A 41 5.87 16.06 -2.34
N TYR A 42 4.77 15.49 -1.82
CA TYR A 42 4.02 14.44 -2.51
C TYR A 42 3.13 15.01 -3.62
N VAL A 43 3.74 15.41 -4.75
CA VAL A 43 3.07 15.98 -5.92
C VAL A 43 3.58 15.30 -7.19
N GLY A 44 2.69 14.94 -8.11
CA GLY A 44 3.05 14.35 -9.40
C GLY A 44 3.30 12.83 -9.41
N PHE A 45 3.07 12.15 -8.29
CA PHE A 45 3.26 10.70 -8.16
C PHE A 45 2.16 9.84 -8.80
N GLU A 46 1.04 10.43 -9.23
CA GLU A 46 -0.11 9.68 -9.75
C GLU A 46 0.21 8.82 -10.96
N LEU A 47 0.78 9.42 -12.01
CA LEU A 47 1.08 8.72 -13.26
C LEU A 47 2.21 7.70 -13.07
N PRO A 48 3.34 8.04 -12.41
CA PRO A 48 4.40 7.06 -12.15
C PRO A 48 3.90 5.87 -11.32
N LEU A 49 3.11 6.10 -10.26
CA LEU A 49 2.58 5.04 -9.42
C LEU A 49 1.52 4.20 -10.13
N LEU A 50 0.64 4.82 -10.92
CA LEU A 50 -0.36 4.11 -11.71
C LEU A 50 0.31 3.18 -12.74
N PHE A 51 1.32 3.69 -13.44
CA PHE A 51 2.07 2.91 -14.42
C PHE A 51 2.91 1.80 -13.76
N ALA A 52 3.39 2.05 -12.54
CA ALA A 52 4.08 1.07 -11.73
C ALA A 52 3.16 -0.06 -11.23
N SER A 53 1.93 0.24 -10.79
CA SER A 53 1.07 -0.75 -10.14
C SER A 53 0.09 -1.44 -11.08
N LEU A 54 -0.60 -0.69 -11.96
CA LEU A 54 -1.74 -1.20 -12.72
C LEU A 54 -1.35 -2.24 -13.79
N PRO A 55 -0.34 -2.00 -14.65
CA PRO A 55 0.09 -2.99 -15.63
C PRO A 55 0.61 -4.26 -14.97
N LEU A 56 1.40 -4.12 -13.89
CA LEU A 56 1.92 -5.26 -13.14
C LEU A 56 0.78 -6.07 -12.52
N ALA A 57 -0.19 -5.42 -11.88
CA ALA A 57 -1.35 -6.09 -11.29
C ALA A 57 -2.17 -6.88 -12.31
N ILE A 58 -2.39 -6.33 -13.51
CA ILE A 58 -3.10 -7.00 -14.59
C ILE A 58 -2.28 -8.21 -15.07
N VAL A 59 -0.99 -8.01 -15.37
CA VAL A 59 -0.12 -9.07 -15.90
C VAL A 59 0.02 -10.21 -14.90
N THR A 60 0.26 -9.94 -13.62
CA THR A 60 0.40 -10.99 -12.60
C THR A 60 -0.90 -11.76 -12.41
N THR A 61 -2.04 -11.06 -12.40
CA THR A 61 -3.35 -11.70 -12.22
C THR A 61 -3.70 -12.59 -13.41
N LEU A 62 -3.48 -12.11 -14.64
CA LEU A 62 -3.70 -12.89 -15.85
C LEU A 62 -2.72 -14.08 -15.91
N PHE A 63 -1.44 -13.87 -15.65
CA PHE A 63 -0.44 -14.93 -15.69
C PHE A 63 -0.76 -16.07 -14.70
N LEU A 64 -1.21 -15.73 -13.49
CA LEU A 64 -1.53 -16.73 -12.46
C LEU A 64 -2.93 -17.36 -12.63
N GLY A 65 -3.89 -16.62 -13.18
CA GLY A 65 -5.30 -17.02 -13.24
C GLY A 65 -5.76 -17.58 -14.59
N TYR A 66 -5.28 -17.02 -15.71
CA TYR A 66 -5.87 -17.22 -17.04
C TYR A 66 -5.98 -18.69 -17.47
N GLN A 67 -4.97 -19.50 -17.15
CA GLN A 67 -4.95 -20.92 -17.52
C GLN A 67 -5.95 -21.79 -16.72
N TYR A 68 -6.46 -21.29 -15.59
CA TYR A 68 -7.31 -22.05 -14.67
C TYR A 68 -8.77 -21.59 -14.67
N VAL A 69 -9.11 -20.51 -15.36
CA VAL A 69 -10.48 -20.00 -15.44
C VAL A 69 -11.36 -20.99 -16.19
N ARG A 70 -12.34 -21.56 -15.49
CA ARG A 70 -13.38 -22.40 -16.09
C ARG A 70 -14.65 -21.59 -16.34
N LYS A 71 -15.56 -22.10 -17.18
CA LYS A 71 -16.92 -21.55 -17.28
C LYS A 71 -17.58 -21.62 -15.91
N VAL A 72 -17.93 -20.46 -15.39
CA VAL A 72 -18.49 -20.28 -14.05
C VAL A 72 -20.01 -20.32 -14.14
N ASN A 73 -20.66 -21.07 -13.24
CA ASN A 73 -22.10 -21.00 -13.08
C ASN A 73 -22.47 -19.79 -12.20
N LEU A 74 -22.94 -18.72 -12.84
CA LEU A 74 -23.28 -17.44 -12.20
C LEU A 74 -24.36 -17.59 -11.12
N GLU A 75 -25.29 -18.53 -11.29
CA GLU A 75 -26.41 -18.76 -10.36
C GLU A 75 -25.92 -19.29 -9.01
N GLN A 76 -24.91 -20.17 -9.01
CA GLN A 76 -24.32 -20.72 -7.77
C GLN A 76 -23.52 -19.64 -7.00
N ILE A 77 -22.86 -18.71 -7.71
CA ILE A 77 -22.13 -17.61 -7.07
C ILE A 77 -23.08 -16.61 -6.43
N LEU A 78 -24.20 -16.30 -7.10
CA LEU A 78 -25.20 -15.36 -6.60
C LEU A 78 -25.88 -15.85 -5.31
N GLN A 79 -25.97 -17.17 -5.10
CA GLN A 79 -26.51 -17.75 -3.87
C GLN A 79 -25.55 -17.64 -2.67
N ASP A 80 -24.25 -17.65 -2.91
CA ASP A 80 -23.22 -17.49 -1.86
C ASP A 80 -22.91 -16.02 -1.52
N LEU A 81 -23.39 -15.07 -2.34
CA LEU A 81 -23.17 -13.64 -2.12
C LEU A 81 -24.19 -13.08 -1.10
N PRO A 82 -23.74 -12.21 -0.17
CA PRO A 82 -24.66 -11.56 0.75
C PRO A 82 -25.68 -10.69 0.00
N GLU A 83 -26.91 -10.60 0.53
CA GLU A 83 -27.99 -9.82 -0.08
C GLU A 83 -27.54 -8.39 -0.45
N SER A 84 -27.71 -8.03 -1.73
CA SER A 84 -27.35 -6.72 -2.25
C SER A 84 -28.14 -5.62 -1.52
N GLN A 85 -27.43 -4.81 -0.73
CA GLN A 85 -28.01 -3.62 -0.09
C GLN A 85 -28.18 -2.46 -1.09
N PHE A 86 -27.70 -2.60 -2.33
CA PHE A 86 -27.82 -1.62 -3.39
C PHE A 86 -29.27 -1.34 -3.75
N GLY A 87 -30.13 -2.36 -3.73
CA GLY A 87 -31.57 -2.19 -3.98
C GLY A 87 -32.29 -1.30 -2.95
N LYS A 88 -31.75 -1.15 -1.74
CA LYS A 88 -32.37 -0.38 -0.64
C LYS A 88 -31.78 1.02 -0.45
N HIS A 89 -30.48 1.20 -0.72
CA HIS A 89 -29.79 2.48 -0.45
C HIS A 89 -29.18 3.13 -1.71
N GLY A 90 -29.15 2.42 -2.83
CA GLY A 90 -28.71 2.93 -4.14
C GLY A 90 -27.32 3.57 -4.13
N ILE A 91 -27.16 4.61 -4.94
CA ILE A 91 -25.90 5.37 -5.13
C ILE A 91 -25.40 6.02 -3.82
N ARG A 92 -26.27 6.20 -2.82
CA ARG A 92 -25.88 6.82 -1.53
C ARG A 92 -24.80 6.02 -0.81
N LEU A 93 -24.72 4.70 -0.99
CA LEU A 93 -23.65 3.86 -0.42
C LEU A 93 -22.24 4.30 -0.86
N PHE A 94 -22.11 4.89 -2.04
CA PHE A 94 -20.84 5.34 -2.61
C PHE A 94 -20.48 6.79 -2.25
N LEU A 95 -21.39 7.53 -1.59
CA LEU A 95 -21.20 8.94 -1.25
C LEU A 95 -19.91 9.22 -0.47
N PRO A 96 -19.48 8.44 0.56
CA PRO A 96 -18.19 8.67 1.22
C PRO A 96 -16.99 8.50 0.29
N ILE A 97 -17.07 7.62 -0.70
CA ILE A 97 -16.02 7.43 -1.70
C ILE A 97 -16.00 8.62 -2.67
N PHE A 98 -17.16 9.09 -3.13
CA PHE A 98 -17.24 10.29 -3.97
C PHE A 98 -16.70 11.52 -3.25
N VAL A 99 -17.07 11.73 -1.99
CA VAL A 99 -16.58 12.85 -1.17
C VAL A 99 -15.06 12.76 -1.01
N LEU A 100 -14.52 11.57 -0.74
CA LEU A 100 -13.08 11.35 -0.66
C LEU A 100 -12.38 11.74 -1.97
N ILE A 101 -12.84 11.22 -3.10
CA ILE A 101 -12.26 11.48 -4.42
C ILE A 101 -12.33 12.98 -4.76
N ILE A 102 -13.48 13.62 -4.54
CA ILE A 102 -13.67 15.05 -4.81
C ILE A 102 -12.75 15.90 -3.94
N LEU A 103 -12.65 15.63 -2.63
CA LEU A 103 -11.77 16.39 -1.74
C LEU A 103 -10.30 16.21 -2.11
N MET A 104 -9.89 14.98 -2.47
CA MET A 104 -8.52 14.70 -2.91
C MET A 104 -8.18 15.36 -4.25
N LEU A 105 -9.12 15.43 -5.20
CA LEU A 105 -8.95 16.15 -6.46
C LEU A 105 -8.95 17.67 -6.25
N ALA A 106 -9.81 18.18 -5.37
CA ALA A 106 -9.93 19.61 -5.08
C ALA A 106 -8.64 20.18 -4.47
N THR A 107 -8.01 19.47 -3.53
CA THR A 107 -6.72 19.90 -2.96
C THR A 107 -5.58 19.88 -3.97
N ARG A 108 -5.69 19.06 -5.04
CA ARG A 108 -4.69 18.96 -6.11
C ARG A 108 -4.89 19.97 -7.24
N LEU A 109 -6.13 20.27 -7.63
CA LEU A 109 -6.46 21.21 -8.70
C LEU A 109 -6.37 22.67 -8.26
N PHE A 110 -6.54 22.96 -6.96
CA PHE A 110 -6.51 24.32 -6.41
C PHE A 110 -5.46 24.49 -5.30
N PRO A 111 -4.15 24.23 -5.57
CA PRO A 111 -3.11 24.25 -4.54
C PRO A 111 -2.89 25.64 -3.90
N ASN A 112 -3.23 26.73 -4.60
CA ASN A 112 -2.90 28.10 -4.17
C ASN A 112 -4.00 28.85 -3.42
N LYS A 113 -5.23 28.30 -3.29
CA LYS A 113 -6.38 29.04 -2.69
C LYS A 113 -6.93 28.45 -1.39
N TYR A 114 -6.56 27.22 -1.05
CA TYR A 114 -7.04 26.56 0.16
C TYR A 114 -5.84 26.03 0.95
N THR A 115 -5.81 26.31 2.25
CA THR A 115 -4.93 25.62 3.20
C THR A 115 -5.07 24.12 2.95
N SER A 116 -4.02 23.48 2.43
CA SER A 116 -4.06 22.07 2.05
C SER A 116 -4.60 21.25 3.21
N LEU A 117 -5.85 20.79 3.11
CA LEU A 117 -6.48 19.96 4.14
C LEU A 117 -5.60 18.72 4.25
N GLY A 118 -4.99 18.51 5.42
CA GLY A 118 -4.16 17.33 5.64
C GLY A 118 -4.96 16.06 5.35
N MET A 119 -4.32 15.05 4.78
CA MET A 119 -5.00 13.81 4.40
C MET A 119 -5.85 13.19 5.53
N PRO A 120 -5.41 13.17 6.81
CA PRO A 120 -6.26 12.69 7.90
C PRO A 120 -7.62 13.41 7.99
N LEU A 121 -7.64 14.72 7.77
CA LEU A 121 -8.87 15.51 7.80
C LEU A 121 -9.81 15.17 6.64
N ILE A 122 -9.26 14.92 5.45
CA ILE A 122 -10.02 14.47 4.28
C ILE A 122 -10.70 13.12 4.57
N PHE A 123 -10.00 12.17 5.19
CA PHE A 123 -10.57 10.88 5.60
C PHE A 123 -11.66 11.04 6.67
N VAL A 124 -11.45 11.91 7.66
CA VAL A 124 -12.45 12.18 8.70
C VAL A 124 -13.73 12.73 8.07
N ILE A 125 -13.63 13.77 7.24
CA ILE A 125 -14.80 14.36 6.56
C ILE A 125 -15.53 13.29 5.73
N SER A 126 -14.77 12.51 4.95
CA SER A 126 -15.33 11.44 4.11
C SER A 126 -16.04 10.37 4.96
N SER A 127 -15.44 9.95 6.08
CA SER A 127 -16.05 8.98 7.00
C SER A 127 -17.32 9.50 7.68
N ILE A 128 -17.40 10.81 7.99
CA ILE A 128 -18.62 11.42 8.56
C ILE A 128 -19.77 11.31 7.55
N THR A 129 -19.49 11.49 6.26
CA THR A 129 -20.54 11.36 5.22
C THR A 129 -21.04 9.92 5.05
N ALA A 130 -20.28 8.91 5.50
CA ALA A 130 -20.73 7.52 5.54
C ALA A 130 -21.93 7.32 6.50
N PHE A 131 -22.06 8.16 7.52
CA PHE A 131 -23.22 8.14 8.44
C PHE A 131 -24.55 8.32 7.71
N ARG A 132 -24.56 9.08 6.61
CA ARG A 132 -25.77 9.43 5.85
C ARG A 132 -26.02 8.52 4.63
N SER A 133 -25.15 7.52 4.43
CA SER A 133 -25.08 6.74 3.18
C SER A 133 -25.78 5.38 3.22
N GLY A 134 -26.05 4.84 4.42
CA GLY A 134 -26.55 3.48 4.58
C GLY A 134 -27.36 3.27 5.86
N LYS A 135 -27.36 2.02 6.36
CA LYS A 135 -28.01 1.65 7.62
C LYS A 135 -27.36 2.41 8.79
N SER A 136 -28.16 2.76 9.80
CA SER A 136 -27.62 3.35 11.02
C SER A 136 -26.66 2.36 11.69
N PHE A 137 -25.47 2.83 12.03
CA PHE A 137 -24.48 2.07 12.79
C PHE A 137 -23.96 2.93 13.95
N GLY A 138 -23.59 2.28 15.06
CA GLY A 138 -23.02 2.99 16.20
C GLY A 138 -21.61 3.50 15.86
N PHE A 139 -21.48 4.80 15.58
CA PHE A 139 -20.21 5.45 15.20
C PHE A 139 -19.06 5.07 16.15
N LEU A 140 -19.27 5.22 17.47
CA LEU A 140 -18.28 4.87 18.50
C LEU A 140 -17.87 3.40 18.46
N ARG A 141 -18.81 2.49 18.21
CA ARG A 141 -18.52 1.05 18.14
C ARG A 141 -17.68 0.72 16.91
N VAL A 142 -18.02 1.29 15.75
CA VAL A 142 -17.28 1.10 14.50
C VAL A 142 -15.91 1.74 14.58
N ALA A 143 -15.81 2.97 15.11
CA ALA A 143 -14.54 3.65 15.33
C ALA A 143 -13.63 2.86 16.28
N LYS A 144 -14.14 2.37 17.41
CA LYS A 144 -13.37 1.52 18.33
C LYS A 144 -12.89 0.23 17.65
N LYS A 145 -13.74 -0.41 16.85
CA LYS A 145 -13.38 -1.61 16.09
C LYS A 145 -12.31 -1.32 15.04
N ALA A 146 -12.42 -0.20 14.32
CA ALA A 146 -11.43 0.22 13.33
C ALA A 146 -10.06 0.48 13.98
N ILE A 147 -10.03 1.21 15.11
CA ILE A 147 -8.81 1.44 15.89
C ILE A 147 -8.23 0.11 16.40
N SER A 148 -9.06 -0.78 16.92
CA SER A 148 -8.63 -2.11 17.40
C SER A 148 -7.99 -2.93 16.27
N ASN A 149 -8.54 -2.87 15.06
CA ASN A 149 -7.98 -3.57 13.89
C ASN A 149 -6.67 -2.93 13.41
N ALA A 150 -6.47 -1.63 13.62
CA ALA A 150 -5.26 -0.91 13.25
C ALA A 150 -4.14 -1.00 14.31
N MET A 151 -4.44 -1.39 15.55
CA MET A 151 -3.47 -1.45 16.65
C MET A 151 -2.20 -2.28 16.33
N PRO A 152 -2.29 -3.47 15.71
CA PRO A 152 -1.08 -4.23 15.36
C PRO A 152 -0.15 -3.47 14.42
N VAL A 153 -0.71 -2.82 13.39
CA VAL A 153 0.05 -2.01 12.43
C VAL A 153 0.66 -0.78 13.12
N MET A 154 -0.11 -0.09 13.96
CA MET A 154 0.40 1.05 14.75
C MET A 154 1.54 0.63 15.68
N GLY A 155 1.44 -0.54 16.33
CA GLY A 155 2.50 -1.08 17.19
C GLY A 155 3.81 -1.34 16.42
N ILE A 156 3.72 -1.92 15.23
CA ILE A 156 4.87 -2.12 14.34
C ILE A 156 5.49 -0.78 13.96
N LEU A 157 4.69 0.21 13.56
CA LEU A 157 5.16 1.54 13.17
C LEU A 157 5.84 2.28 14.33
N VAL A 158 5.35 2.15 15.56
CA VAL A 158 6.00 2.72 16.76
C VAL A 158 7.37 2.09 16.99
N GLY A 159 7.47 0.77 16.93
CA GLY A 159 8.75 0.08 17.09
C GLY A 159 9.78 0.48 16.02
N ILE A 160 9.34 0.57 14.77
CA ILE A 160 10.17 1.05 13.66
C ILE A 160 10.58 2.50 13.87
N GLY A 161 9.67 3.38 14.30
CA GLY A 161 9.97 4.78 14.59
C GLY A 161 11.02 4.95 15.69
N MET A 162 10.93 4.18 16.76
CA MET A 162 11.95 4.15 17.82
C MET A 162 13.31 3.69 17.29
N PHE A 163 13.32 2.60 16.51
CA PHE A 163 14.53 2.06 15.90
C PHE A 163 15.23 3.10 14.99
N ILE A 164 14.46 3.77 14.14
CA ILE A 164 14.92 4.86 13.27
C ILE A 164 15.52 6.01 14.08
N GLN A 165 14.86 6.39 15.18
CA GLN A 165 15.34 7.49 16.01
C GLN A 165 16.67 7.13 16.66
N ILE A 166 16.84 5.90 17.13
CA ILE A 166 18.11 5.39 17.66
C ILE A 166 19.19 5.37 16.57
N MET A 167 18.88 4.90 15.36
CA MET A 167 19.83 4.93 14.22
C MET A 167 20.25 6.35 13.84
N SER A 168 19.33 7.32 13.98
CA SER A 168 19.62 8.72 13.72
C SER A 168 20.50 9.30 14.81
N LEU A 169 20.20 9.01 16.09
CA LEU A 169 20.99 9.45 17.25
C LEU A 169 22.41 8.85 17.27
N THR A 170 22.56 7.59 16.86
CA THR A 170 23.87 6.90 16.79
C THR A 170 24.67 7.23 15.54
N GLY A 171 24.11 8.01 14.60
CA GLY A 171 24.76 8.37 13.34
C GLY A 171 24.79 7.27 12.28
N VAL A 172 24.25 6.07 12.57
CA VAL A 172 24.19 4.94 11.62
C VAL A 172 23.41 5.34 10.36
N ARG A 173 22.32 6.09 10.51
CA ARG A 173 21.55 6.61 9.36
C ARG A 173 22.42 7.48 8.45
N GLY A 174 23.20 8.39 9.03
CA GLY A 174 24.11 9.26 8.28
C GLY A 174 25.21 8.46 7.58
N PHE A 175 25.76 7.45 8.26
CA PHE A 175 26.75 6.54 7.67
C PHE A 175 26.20 5.80 6.44
N LEU A 176 24.97 5.30 6.51
CA LEU A 176 24.30 4.65 5.37
C LEU A 176 24.12 5.59 4.18
N ILE A 177 23.76 6.86 4.41
CA ILE A 177 23.65 7.87 3.34
C ILE A 177 25.01 8.09 2.68
N VAL A 178 26.05 8.33 3.46
CA VAL A 178 27.41 8.57 2.94
C VAL A 178 27.90 7.38 2.11
N LYS A 179 27.69 6.15 2.60
CA LYS A 179 28.08 4.95 1.88
C LYS A 179 27.24 4.72 0.63
N ALA A 180 25.93 4.98 0.67
CA ALA A 180 25.06 4.87 -0.50
C ALA A 180 25.49 5.81 -1.62
N VAL A 181 25.81 7.07 -1.30
CA VAL A 181 26.28 8.08 -2.27
C VAL A 181 27.66 7.73 -2.85
N GLN A 182 28.52 7.08 -2.06
CA GLN A 182 29.86 6.65 -2.50
C GLN A 182 29.86 5.39 -3.37
N LEU A 183 28.75 4.66 -3.46
CA LEU A 183 28.69 3.42 -4.25
C LEU A 183 28.68 3.73 -5.75
N PRO A 184 29.47 3.00 -6.57
CA PRO A 184 29.34 3.07 -8.02
C PRO A 184 27.93 2.64 -8.46
N SER A 185 27.40 3.24 -9.53
CA SER A 185 25.99 3.08 -9.94
C SER A 185 25.55 1.61 -10.08
N PHE A 186 26.43 0.72 -10.56
CA PHE A 186 26.13 -0.70 -10.68
C PHE A 186 25.86 -1.36 -9.31
N TRP A 187 26.74 -1.13 -8.33
CA TRP A 187 26.61 -1.68 -6.98
C TRP A 187 25.45 -1.07 -6.20
N LEU A 188 25.13 0.20 -6.48
CA LEU A 188 23.98 0.87 -5.91
C LEU A 188 22.68 0.18 -6.32
N TYR A 189 22.48 -0.14 -7.60
CA TYR A 189 21.26 -0.83 -8.05
C TYR A 189 21.13 -2.24 -7.46
N ILE A 190 22.23 -2.99 -7.38
CA ILE A 190 22.25 -4.30 -6.70
C ILE A 190 21.89 -4.13 -5.22
N GLY A 191 22.47 -3.12 -4.56
CA GLY A 191 22.17 -2.76 -3.19
C GLY A 191 20.67 -2.51 -2.98
N ILE A 192 20.03 -1.73 -3.85
CA ILE A 192 18.59 -1.47 -3.78
C ILE A 192 17.78 -2.76 -3.94
N ILE A 193 18.07 -3.57 -4.98
CA ILE A 193 17.29 -4.78 -5.28
C ILE A 193 17.35 -5.80 -4.12
N ILE A 194 18.46 -5.87 -3.40
CA ILE A 194 18.66 -6.86 -2.34
C ILE A 194 18.26 -6.30 -0.97
N SER A 195 18.83 -5.15 -0.60
CA SER A 195 18.67 -4.62 0.76
C SER A 195 17.27 -4.07 1.04
N LEU A 196 16.60 -3.46 0.05
CA LEU A 196 15.29 -2.84 0.26
C LEU A 196 14.20 -3.89 0.55
N PRO A 197 14.09 -4.99 -0.21
CA PRO A 197 13.17 -6.08 0.13
C PRO A 197 13.54 -6.80 1.42
N LEU A 198 14.84 -7.04 1.68
CA LEU A 198 15.29 -7.70 2.91
C LEU A 198 14.93 -6.90 4.17
N PHE A 199 15.13 -5.58 4.15
CA PHE A 199 14.64 -4.71 5.24
C PHE A 199 13.11 -4.60 5.22
N GLY A 200 12.51 -4.66 4.05
CA GLY A 200 11.05 -4.66 3.90
C GLY A 200 10.39 -5.89 4.53
N ALA A 201 11.13 -6.99 4.69
CA ALA A 201 10.71 -8.17 5.42
C ALA A 201 10.45 -7.91 6.93
N ILE A 202 11.06 -6.87 7.49
CA ILE A 202 10.71 -6.36 8.82
C ILE A 202 9.48 -5.45 8.69
N SER A 203 9.51 -4.53 7.72
CA SER A 203 8.36 -3.75 7.27
C SER A 203 8.70 -2.91 6.05
N SER A 204 7.84 -2.90 5.04
CA SER A 204 7.94 -2.00 3.88
C SER A 204 8.02 -0.52 4.26
N TYR A 205 7.31 -0.09 5.31
CA TYR A 205 7.36 1.28 5.85
C TYR A 205 8.73 1.61 6.45
N GLY A 206 9.31 0.67 7.22
CA GLY A 206 10.63 0.83 7.83
C GLY A 206 11.75 0.88 6.79
N ALA A 207 11.70 -0.02 5.80
CA ALA A 207 12.67 -0.04 4.69
C ALA A 207 12.65 1.26 3.89
N SER A 208 11.46 1.80 3.64
CA SER A 208 11.28 3.08 2.95
C SER A 208 11.97 4.22 3.69
N TYR A 209 11.86 4.27 5.02
CA TYR A 209 12.51 5.32 5.81
C TYR A 209 14.03 5.12 5.93
N VAL A 210 14.47 3.93 6.32
CA VAL A 210 15.88 3.65 6.69
C VAL A 210 16.78 3.64 5.47
N LEU A 211 16.34 2.99 4.38
CA LEU A 211 17.14 2.77 3.18
C LEU A 211 16.63 3.55 1.97
N GLY A 212 15.32 3.74 1.85
CA GLY A 212 14.73 4.48 0.73
C GLY A 212 15.24 5.92 0.63
N VAL A 213 15.40 6.60 1.77
CA VAL A 213 15.96 7.96 1.84
C VAL A 213 17.43 8.00 1.35
N PRO A 214 18.38 7.22 1.91
CA PRO A 214 19.74 7.12 1.37
C PRO A 214 19.83 6.82 -0.12
N PHE A 215 19.02 5.87 -0.63
CA PHE A 215 19.08 5.49 -2.03
C PHE A 215 18.48 6.53 -2.96
N LEU A 216 17.44 7.24 -2.53
CA LEU A 216 16.92 8.38 -3.28
C LEU A 216 17.98 9.49 -3.36
N LEU A 217 18.64 9.80 -2.24
CA LEU A 217 19.73 10.78 -2.20
C LEU A 217 20.93 10.37 -3.06
N ALA A 218 21.26 9.08 -3.10
CA ALA A 218 22.35 8.57 -3.93
C ALA A 218 22.00 8.56 -5.44
N LEU A 219 20.71 8.67 -5.78
CA LEU A 219 20.21 8.75 -7.16
C LEU A 219 19.78 10.18 -7.55
N LEU A 220 20.20 11.20 -6.79
CA LEU A 220 19.98 12.61 -7.12
C LEU A 220 20.53 12.94 -8.51
N GLY A 221 19.83 13.83 -9.22
CA GLY A 221 20.12 14.18 -10.62
C GLY A 221 19.28 13.41 -11.65
N ARG A 222 18.45 12.45 -11.21
CA ARG A 222 17.34 11.89 -12.01
C ARG A 222 16.01 12.47 -11.55
N ASN A 223 14.93 12.12 -12.24
CA ASN A 223 13.59 12.50 -11.81
C ASN A 223 13.25 11.78 -10.49
N GLU A 224 13.32 12.53 -9.39
CA GLU A 224 13.11 12.05 -8.01
C GLU A 224 11.75 11.39 -7.83
N ILE A 225 10.71 11.87 -8.52
CA ILE A 225 9.36 11.28 -8.47
C ILE A 225 9.40 9.86 -9.01
N ILE A 226 10.04 9.66 -10.16
CA ILE A 226 10.14 8.34 -10.81
C ILE A 226 11.00 7.39 -9.95
N VAL A 227 12.13 7.89 -9.43
CA VAL A 227 13.03 7.09 -8.59
C VAL A 227 12.32 6.68 -7.30
N ALA A 228 11.68 7.61 -6.60
CA ALA A 228 10.92 7.31 -5.38
C ALA A 228 9.78 6.32 -5.66
N SER A 229 9.01 6.48 -6.73
CA SER A 229 8.01 5.49 -7.15
C SER A 229 8.62 4.10 -7.35
N GLY A 230 9.76 4.00 -8.04
CA GLY A 230 10.47 2.73 -8.24
C GLY A 230 10.99 2.13 -6.94
N LEU A 231 11.56 2.94 -6.04
CA LEU A 231 12.01 2.49 -4.73
C LEU A 231 10.85 1.93 -3.91
N THR A 232 9.65 2.53 -3.97
CA THR A 232 8.49 2.00 -3.24
C THR A 232 7.95 0.69 -3.79
N LEU A 233 8.02 0.49 -5.11
CA LEU A 233 7.75 -0.82 -5.69
C LEU A 233 8.68 -1.88 -5.11
N ILE A 234 9.98 -1.61 -5.06
CA ILE A 234 10.96 -2.56 -4.54
C ILE A 234 10.77 -2.76 -3.03
N ALA A 235 10.52 -1.69 -2.26
CA ALA A 235 10.28 -1.78 -0.82
C ALA A 235 9.03 -2.60 -0.49
N SER A 236 7.97 -2.47 -1.31
CA SER A 236 6.72 -3.21 -1.13
C SER A 236 6.87 -4.72 -1.33
N LEU A 237 7.84 -5.18 -2.15
CA LEU A 237 8.16 -6.60 -2.30
C LEU A 237 8.62 -7.23 -0.97
N GLY A 238 9.13 -6.41 -0.05
CA GLY A 238 9.45 -6.85 1.30
C GLY A 238 8.24 -7.38 2.09
N ASP A 239 7.01 -6.94 1.79
CA ASP A 239 5.80 -7.43 2.46
C ASP A 239 5.42 -8.87 2.04
N LEU A 240 6.16 -9.46 1.09
CA LEU A 240 6.12 -10.89 0.74
C LEU A 240 7.26 -11.69 1.38
N MET A 241 8.27 -11.02 1.94
CA MET A 241 9.44 -11.68 2.50
C MET A 241 9.21 -12.12 3.97
N PRO A 242 9.71 -13.29 4.39
CA PRO A 242 9.72 -13.71 5.79
C PRO A 242 10.62 -12.77 6.63
N PRO A 243 10.27 -12.44 7.88
CA PRO A 243 9.31 -13.11 8.76
C PRO A 243 7.90 -12.48 8.85
N THR A 244 7.70 -11.24 8.39
CA THR A 244 6.40 -10.56 8.56
C THR A 244 5.38 -10.93 7.48
N ALA A 245 5.82 -11.03 6.21
CA ALA A 245 5.06 -11.47 5.04
C ALA A 245 3.55 -11.12 5.09
N LEU A 246 3.17 -9.90 5.48
CA LEU A 246 1.80 -9.56 5.88
C LEU A 246 0.80 -9.87 4.77
N ALA A 247 1.12 -9.50 3.53
CA ALA A 247 0.29 -9.77 2.36
C ALA A 247 0.12 -11.28 2.13
N GLY A 248 1.20 -12.06 2.30
CA GLY A 248 1.18 -13.52 2.16
C GLY A 248 0.37 -14.22 3.25
N ILE A 249 0.52 -13.80 4.52
CA ILE A 249 -0.20 -14.38 5.66
C ILE A 249 -1.70 -14.09 5.56
N PHE A 250 -2.10 -12.85 5.25
CA PHE A 250 -3.52 -12.52 5.08
C PHE A 250 -4.12 -13.24 3.89
N ALA A 251 -3.39 -13.33 2.77
CA ALA A 251 -3.86 -14.09 1.62
C ALA A 251 -4.04 -15.58 1.96
N ALA A 252 -3.09 -16.17 2.72
CA ALA A 252 -3.17 -17.56 3.18
C ALA A 252 -4.40 -17.81 4.06
N GLN A 253 -4.70 -16.89 4.97
CA GLN A 253 -5.89 -16.95 5.82
C GLN A 253 -7.18 -16.87 5.00
N VAL A 254 -7.23 -16.06 3.95
CA VAL A 254 -8.42 -15.93 3.09
C VAL A 254 -8.68 -17.20 2.26
N VAL A 255 -7.64 -17.97 1.92
CA VAL A 255 -7.78 -19.22 1.14
C VAL A 255 -7.72 -20.50 1.99
N ASP A 256 -7.71 -20.36 3.32
CA ASP A 256 -7.56 -21.45 4.30
C ASP A 256 -6.29 -22.31 4.05
N GLU A 257 -5.17 -21.69 3.70
CA GLU A 257 -3.86 -22.36 3.59
C GLU A 257 -3.03 -22.12 4.85
N SER A 258 -2.58 -23.20 5.49
CA SER A 258 -1.83 -23.12 6.75
C SER A 258 -0.37 -22.68 6.58
N ASN A 259 0.19 -22.84 5.38
CA ASN A 259 1.58 -22.49 5.08
C ASN A 259 1.65 -21.40 4.01
N TYR A 260 1.92 -20.18 4.44
CA TYR A 260 2.05 -19.01 3.56
C TYR A 260 3.23 -19.10 2.58
N PHE A 261 4.27 -19.91 2.86
CA PHE A 261 5.40 -20.11 1.93
C PHE A 261 4.99 -20.82 0.63
N ARG A 262 3.80 -21.42 0.59
CA ARG A 262 3.27 -22.08 -0.61
C ARG A 262 2.53 -21.12 -1.54
N ILE A 263 2.43 -19.84 -1.15
CA ILE A 263 1.71 -18.76 -1.83
C ILE A 263 2.68 -17.80 -2.47
#